data_AF-A0A5H6XWB0-F1
#
_entry.id   AF-A0A5H6XWB0-F1
#
_cell.length_a   1.000
_cell.length_b   1.000
_cell.length_c   1.000
_cell.angle_alpha   90.00
_cell.angle_beta   90.00
_cell.angle_gamma   90.00
#
_symmetry.space_group_name_H-M   'P 1'
#
loop_
_entity.id
_entity.type
_entity.pdbx_description
1 polymer ?
#
loop_
_entity_poly.entity_id
_entity_poly.type
_entity_poly.pdbx_seq_one_letter_code
_entity_poly.pdbx_strand_id
1 'polypeptide(L)'
;MMKLIDVLVRDLEKFDGWPEGAVECHRFADEAVVDFFDKDGNWPYDCTAKYGLIAIECVSPRVMGEGIASETVTRDQYEAALAASKTEWDGAGHPPAGCKFEYKASSGKWFTATMKYCGESFAIVDMDGSESWVTLDAPMRPIRSEEDKKLDQITQSILDILNDYDFEMVHIRSDQKRIATDIVERITSGMIPHIRIE
;
A
#
# COMPACT_ATOMS: atom_id res chain seq x y z
N MET A 1 -2.62 -8.01 -22.62
CA MET A 1 -4.06 -7.71 -22.49
C MET A 1 -4.35 -7.63 -21.01
N MET A 2 -4.89 -6.50 -20.54
CA MET A 2 -5.24 -6.35 -19.12
C MET A 2 -6.51 -7.13 -18.81
N LYS A 3 -6.66 -7.59 -17.55
CA LYS A 3 -7.92 -8.17 -17.11
C LYS A 3 -8.92 -7.06 -16.83
N LEU A 4 -10.21 -7.35 -17.02
CA LEU A 4 -11.28 -6.39 -16.74
C LEU A 4 -11.21 -5.83 -15.31
N ILE A 5 -10.97 -6.71 -14.32
CA ILE A 5 -10.89 -6.31 -12.91
C ILE A 5 -9.82 -5.24 -12.63
N ASP A 6 -8.66 -5.33 -13.29
CA ASP A 6 -7.55 -4.39 -13.09
C ASP A 6 -7.93 -2.99 -13.63
N VAL A 7 -8.62 -2.95 -14.77
CA VAL A 7 -9.10 -1.71 -15.38
C VAL A 7 -10.22 -1.07 -14.54
N LEU A 8 -11.18 -1.87 -14.07
CA LEU A 8 -12.25 -1.38 -13.20
C LEU A 8 -11.67 -0.77 -11.92
N VAL A 9 -10.74 -1.46 -11.26
CA VAL A 9 -10.08 -0.96 -10.04
C VAL A 9 -9.33 0.34 -10.29
N ARG A 10 -8.63 0.47 -11.43
CA ARG A 10 -7.83 1.66 -11.77
C ARG A 10 -8.68 2.86 -12.15
N ASP A 11 -9.74 2.67 -12.93
CA ASP A 11 -10.40 3.76 -13.65
C ASP A 11 -11.84 4.03 -13.22
N LEU A 12 -12.55 3.07 -12.61
CA LEU A 12 -13.99 3.22 -12.35
C LEU A 12 -14.32 4.35 -11.37
N GLU A 13 -13.43 4.62 -10.40
CA GLU A 13 -13.55 5.76 -9.46
C GLU A 13 -13.58 7.13 -10.19
N LYS A 14 -13.06 7.22 -11.42
CA LYS A 14 -13.15 8.45 -12.25
C LYS A 14 -14.58 8.73 -12.75
N PHE A 15 -15.48 7.76 -12.61
CA PHE A 15 -16.86 7.76 -13.10
C PHE A 15 -17.90 7.50 -11.99
N ASP A 16 -17.63 8.02 -10.78
CA ASP A 16 -18.42 7.81 -9.56
C ASP A 16 -18.37 6.37 -8.99
N GLY A 17 -17.41 5.56 -9.43
CA GLY A 17 -17.19 4.22 -8.88
C GLY A 17 -18.25 3.20 -9.31
N TRP A 18 -18.33 2.12 -8.53
CA TRP A 18 -19.28 1.03 -8.78
C TRP A 18 -20.73 1.52 -8.58
N PRO A 19 -21.63 1.32 -9.56
CA PRO A 19 -22.98 1.85 -9.47
C PRO A 19 -23.78 1.29 -8.28
N GLU A 20 -24.60 2.13 -7.67
CA GLU A 20 -25.53 1.70 -6.63
C GLU A 20 -26.53 0.68 -7.20
N GLY A 21 -26.74 -0.43 -6.47
CA GLY A 21 -27.66 -1.51 -6.86
C GLY A 21 -27.09 -2.53 -7.86
N ALA A 22 -25.99 -2.24 -8.54
CA ALA A 22 -25.33 -3.20 -9.42
C ALA A 22 -24.62 -4.30 -8.62
N VAL A 23 -24.82 -5.55 -9.02
CA VAL A 23 -24.18 -6.73 -8.42
C VAL A 23 -23.05 -7.29 -9.28
N GLU A 24 -23.04 -7.00 -10.58
CA GLU A 24 -22.00 -7.42 -11.50
C GLU A 24 -21.77 -6.43 -12.63
N CYS A 25 -20.58 -6.54 -13.21
CA CYS A 25 -20.14 -5.89 -14.44
C CYS A 25 -19.86 -6.99 -15.47
N HIS A 26 -20.43 -6.87 -16.66
CA HIS A 26 -20.25 -7.83 -17.75
C HIS A 26 -19.82 -7.11 -19.03
N ARG A 27 -19.12 -7.84 -19.90
CA ARG A 27 -18.85 -7.41 -21.27
C ARG A 27 -18.56 -8.60 -22.19
N PHE A 28 -18.59 -8.34 -23.49
CA PHE A 28 -17.96 -9.20 -24.49
C PHE A 28 -16.48 -8.86 -24.64
N ALA A 29 -15.64 -9.89 -24.82
CA ALA A 29 -14.18 -9.74 -24.83
C ALA A 29 -13.66 -9.00 -26.08
N ASP A 30 -14.44 -8.96 -27.17
CA ASP A 30 -14.14 -8.20 -28.39
C ASP A 30 -14.66 -6.75 -28.35
N GLU A 31 -15.27 -6.33 -27.24
CA GLU A 31 -15.80 -4.99 -27.03
C GLU A 31 -15.05 -4.22 -25.94
N ALA A 32 -14.98 -2.90 -26.11
CA ALA A 32 -14.31 -1.99 -25.18
C ALA A 32 -15.26 -1.35 -24.16
N VAL A 33 -16.54 -1.71 -24.20
CA VAL A 33 -17.59 -1.20 -23.32
C VAL A 33 -17.88 -2.22 -22.23
N VAL A 34 -18.53 -1.75 -21.16
CA VAL A 34 -18.96 -2.59 -20.04
C VAL A 34 -20.40 -2.27 -19.72
N ASP A 35 -21.13 -3.25 -19.22
CA ASP A 35 -22.48 -3.09 -18.70
C ASP A 35 -22.51 -3.52 -17.23
N PHE A 36 -23.31 -2.83 -16.43
CA PHE A 36 -23.54 -3.21 -15.03
C PHE A 36 -24.95 -3.77 -14.90
N PHE A 37 -25.16 -4.76 -14.05
CA PHE A 37 -26.47 -5.38 -13.87
C PHE A 37 -26.82 -5.45 -12.39
N ASP A 38 -28.10 -5.22 -12.08
CA ASP A 38 -28.64 -5.57 -10.77
C ASP A 38 -28.88 -7.09 -10.65
N LYS A 39 -29.30 -7.53 -9.46
CA LYS A 39 -29.58 -8.95 -9.16
C LYS A 39 -30.66 -9.59 -10.05
N ASP A 40 -31.50 -8.77 -10.68
CA ASP A 40 -32.62 -9.19 -11.51
C ASP A 40 -32.22 -9.13 -13.02
N GLY A 41 -30.95 -8.81 -13.31
CA GLY A 41 -30.40 -8.72 -14.66
C GLY A 41 -30.79 -7.45 -15.40
N ASN A 42 -31.27 -6.42 -14.69
CA ASN A 42 -31.69 -5.16 -15.29
C ASN A 42 -30.60 -4.10 -15.18
N TRP A 43 -30.58 -3.19 -16.15
CA TRP A 43 -29.82 -1.96 -16.06
C TRP A 43 -30.56 -0.76 -16.67
N PRO A 44 -30.76 0.33 -15.91
CA PRO A 44 -31.65 1.42 -16.33
C PRO A 44 -31.01 2.48 -17.25
N TYR A 45 -29.69 2.46 -17.50
CA TYR A 45 -29.00 3.52 -18.25
C TYR A 45 -27.96 2.98 -19.23
N ASP A 46 -27.62 3.76 -20.26
CA ASP A 46 -26.57 3.42 -21.23
C ASP A 46 -25.19 3.55 -20.57
N CYS A 47 -24.54 2.42 -20.32
CA CYS A 47 -23.19 2.41 -19.73
C CYS A 47 -22.14 3.01 -20.67
N THR A 48 -22.30 2.93 -21.98
CA THR A 48 -21.35 3.55 -22.92
C THR A 48 -21.36 5.06 -22.79
N ALA A 49 -22.54 5.65 -22.58
CA ALA A 49 -22.67 7.09 -22.36
C ALA A 49 -21.98 7.57 -21.07
N LYS A 50 -21.94 6.74 -20.02
CA LYS A 50 -21.32 7.08 -18.74
C LYS A 50 -19.82 6.74 -18.68
N TYR A 51 -19.44 5.54 -19.11
CA TYR A 51 -18.09 4.99 -18.92
C TYR A 51 -17.23 5.02 -20.19
N GLY A 52 -17.83 5.27 -21.35
CA GLY A 52 -17.13 5.26 -22.64
C GLY A 52 -16.46 3.91 -22.92
N LEU A 53 -15.27 3.96 -23.53
CA LEU A 53 -14.48 2.79 -23.89
C LEU A 53 -13.51 2.38 -22.79
N ILE A 54 -13.99 2.31 -21.55
CA ILE A 54 -13.15 2.04 -20.35
C ILE A 54 -12.33 0.75 -20.50
N ALA A 55 -12.85 -0.24 -21.21
CA ALA A 55 -12.30 -1.58 -21.35
C ALA A 55 -11.40 -1.78 -22.59
N ILE A 56 -11.00 -0.71 -23.29
CA ILE A 56 -10.24 -0.78 -24.57
C ILE A 56 -8.95 -1.61 -24.49
N GLU A 57 -8.25 -1.59 -23.34
CA GLU A 57 -6.96 -2.29 -23.12
C GLU A 57 -7.11 -3.81 -22.91
N CYS A 58 -8.34 -4.26 -22.80
CA CYS A 58 -8.66 -5.65 -22.57
C CYS A 58 -9.30 -6.32 -23.80
N VAL A 59 -9.47 -5.59 -24.91
CA VAL A 59 -10.13 -6.09 -26.11
C VAL A 59 -9.29 -7.19 -26.75
N SER A 60 -9.91 -8.34 -26.96
CA SER A 60 -9.39 -9.49 -27.70
C SER A 60 -9.88 -9.47 -29.15
N PRO A 61 -9.00 -9.68 -30.14
CA PRO A 61 -9.45 -9.88 -31.51
C PRO A 61 -10.35 -11.11 -31.60
N ARG A 62 -11.48 -10.95 -32.29
CA ARG A 62 -12.39 -12.06 -32.56
C ARG A 62 -11.72 -13.12 -33.44
N VAL A 63 -11.81 -14.37 -33.03
CA VAL A 63 -11.37 -15.52 -33.83
C VAL A 63 -12.56 -16.11 -34.58
N MET A 64 -12.50 -16.11 -35.91
CA MET A 64 -13.58 -16.65 -36.74
C MET A 64 -13.77 -18.15 -36.49
N GLY A 65 -14.99 -18.55 -36.15
CA GLY A 65 -15.33 -19.95 -35.83
C GLY A 65 -15.35 -20.28 -34.34
N GLU A 66 -14.88 -19.36 -33.48
CA GLU A 66 -15.04 -19.45 -32.03
C GLU A 66 -16.21 -18.55 -31.59
N GLY A 67 -16.93 -18.97 -30.55
CA GLY A 67 -17.98 -18.15 -29.93
C GLY A 67 -17.42 -16.84 -29.38
N ILE A 68 -18.31 -15.89 -29.08
CA ILE A 68 -17.89 -14.62 -28.46
C ILE A 68 -17.61 -14.89 -26.97
N ALA A 69 -16.35 -14.74 -26.56
CA ALA A 69 -15.98 -14.83 -25.16
C ALA A 69 -16.54 -13.63 -24.39
N SER A 70 -16.88 -13.83 -23.11
CA SER A 70 -17.34 -12.75 -22.24
C SER A 70 -16.67 -12.84 -20.87
N GLU A 71 -16.63 -11.71 -20.18
CA GLU A 71 -16.03 -11.57 -18.86
C GLU A 71 -17.05 -10.95 -17.90
N THR A 72 -17.14 -11.51 -16.69
CA THR A 72 -17.95 -10.96 -15.60
C THR A 72 -17.05 -10.70 -14.39
N VAL A 73 -17.24 -9.55 -13.77
CA VAL A 73 -16.69 -9.19 -12.46
C VAL A 73 -17.87 -8.96 -11.52
N THR A 74 -17.90 -9.65 -10.39
CA THR A 74 -18.90 -9.37 -9.35
C THR A 74 -18.48 -8.16 -8.52
N ARG A 75 -19.46 -7.50 -7.89
CA ARG A 75 -19.20 -6.42 -6.94
C ARG A 75 -18.21 -6.84 -5.85
N ASP A 76 -18.38 -8.03 -5.28
CA ASP A 76 -17.48 -8.56 -4.25
C ASP A 76 -16.05 -8.74 -4.76
N GLN A 77 -15.87 -9.22 -6.00
CA GLN A 77 -14.55 -9.33 -6.62
C GLN A 77 -13.90 -7.96 -6.83
N TYR A 78 -14.69 -6.98 -7.26
CA TYR A 78 -14.23 -5.60 -7.43
C TYR A 78 -13.84 -4.96 -6.10
N GLU A 79 -14.69 -5.04 -5.08
CA GLU A 79 -14.40 -4.48 -3.75
C GLU A 79 -13.17 -5.15 -3.11
N ALA A 80 -13.04 -6.47 -3.24
CA ALA A 80 -11.85 -7.19 -2.78
C ALA A 80 -10.58 -6.76 -3.54
N ALA A 81 -10.66 -6.59 -4.86
CA ALA A 81 -9.52 -6.16 -5.68
C ALA A 81 -9.17 -4.68 -5.45
N LEU A 82 -10.16 -3.81 -5.25
CA LEU A 82 -9.98 -2.39 -4.92
C LEU A 82 -9.34 -2.22 -3.53
N ALA A 83 -9.77 -3.04 -2.55
CA ALA A 83 -9.12 -3.08 -1.24
C ALA A 83 -7.66 -3.56 -1.36
N ALA A 84 -7.40 -4.57 -2.21
CA ALA A 84 -6.05 -5.05 -2.47
C ALA A 84 -5.18 -4.08 -3.28
N SER A 85 -5.77 -3.21 -4.12
CA SER A 85 -5.00 -2.22 -4.90
C SER A 85 -4.65 -0.96 -4.11
N LYS A 86 -5.45 -0.59 -3.11
CA LYS A 86 -5.20 0.53 -2.20
C LYS A 86 -4.14 0.20 -1.11
N THR A 87 -3.38 -0.88 -1.29
CA THR A 87 -2.46 -1.42 -0.27
C THR A 87 -1.18 -0.60 -0.09
N GLU A 88 -0.69 0.11 -1.12
CA GLU A 88 0.59 0.82 -1.05
C GLU A 88 0.39 2.33 -0.90
N TRP A 89 0.55 2.82 0.33
CA TRP A 89 0.77 4.22 0.60
C TRP A 89 2.25 4.53 0.42
N ASP A 90 2.58 5.59 -0.31
CA ASP A 90 3.96 6.01 -0.60
C ASP A 90 4.59 6.88 0.52
N GLY A 91 3.82 7.16 1.58
CA GLY A 91 4.24 8.01 2.69
C GLY A 91 3.86 9.48 2.53
N ALA A 92 3.27 9.89 1.40
CA ALA A 92 2.80 11.25 1.20
C ALA A 92 1.42 11.46 1.83
N GLY A 93 1.27 12.51 2.66
CA GLY A 93 -0.01 12.82 3.33
C GLY A 93 -0.35 11.81 4.44
N HIS A 94 -1.64 11.51 4.61
CA HIS A 94 -2.11 10.49 5.55
C HIS A 94 -2.41 9.18 4.80
N PRO A 95 -2.27 8.00 5.44
CA PRO A 95 -2.61 6.74 4.81
C PRO A 95 -4.08 6.73 4.34
N PRO A 96 -4.40 6.24 3.14
CA PRO A 96 -5.77 6.09 2.68
C PRO A 96 -6.49 4.95 3.42
N ALA A 97 -7.82 4.99 3.47
CA ALA A 97 -8.62 3.91 4.04
C ALA A 97 -8.34 2.56 3.34
N GLY A 98 -8.17 1.50 4.14
CA GLY A 98 -7.77 0.17 3.71
C GLY A 98 -6.25 -0.06 3.71
N CYS A 99 -5.43 1.00 3.78
CA CYS A 99 -3.98 0.85 3.75
C CYS A 99 -3.42 0.40 5.11
N LYS A 100 -2.45 -0.51 5.06
CA LYS A 100 -1.67 -0.93 6.22
C LYS A 100 -0.43 -0.05 6.35
N PHE A 101 -0.15 0.46 7.54
CA PHE A 101 0.93 1.40 7.78
C PHE A 101 1.55 1.20 9.17
N GLU A 102 2.73 1.76 9.40
CA GLU A 102 3.36 1.84 10.71
C GLU A 102 3.12 3.22 11.34
N TYR A 103 2.82 3.26 12.63
CA TYR A 103 2.71 4.50 13.39
C TYR A 103 3.55 4.43 14.67
N LYS A 104 4.06 5.58 15.11
CA LYS A 104 4.85 5.68 16.34
C LYS A 104 3.95 6.04 17.51
N ALA A 105 3.77 5.11 18.44
CA ALA A 105 2.99 5.34 19.65
C ALA A 105 3.73 6.29 20.62
N SER A 106 3.01 6.79 21.63
CA SER A 106 3.58 7.63 22.70
C SER A 106 4.72 6.96 23.48
N SER A 107 4.79 5.63 23.48
CA SER A 107 5.91 4.86 24.02
C SER A 107 7.19 4.97 23.20
N GLY A 108 7.15 5.62 22.04
CA GLY A 108 8.26 5.70 21.08
C GLY A 108 8.42 4.46 20.19
N LYS A 109 7.62 3.42 20.40
CA LYS A 109 7.65 2.19 19.60
C LYS A 109 6.77 2.31 18.36
N TRP A 110 7.21 1.68 17.28
CA TRP A 110 6.44 1.54 16.04
C TRP A 110 5.49 0.35 16.14
N PHE A 111 4.24 0.56 15.73
CA PHE A 111 3.20 -0.46 15.65
C PHE A 111 2.55 -0.44 14.28
N THR A 112 1.93 -1.55 13.90
CA THR A 112 1.21 -1.68 12.64
C THR A 112 -0.28 -1.42 12.86
N ALA A 113 -0.92 -0.75 11.93
CA ALA A 113 -2.37 -0.57 11.90
C ALA A 113 -2.90 -0.57 10.47
N THR A 114 -4.21 -0.80 10.31
CA THR A 114 -4.90 -0.63 9.03
C THR A 114 -5.85 0.56 9.13
N MET A 115 -5.75 1.50 8.20
CA MET A 115 -6.62 2.68 8.17
C MET A 115 -8.08 2.27 7.89
N LYS A 116 -9.03 2.68 8.72
CA LYS A 116 -10.47 2.49 8.45
C LYS A 116 -11.11 3.79 7.99
N TYR A 117 -10.75 4.90 8.64
CA TYR A 117 -11.26 6.23 8.34
C TYR A 117 -10.25 7.29 8.78
N CYS A 118 -10.01 8.30 7.95
CA CYS A 118 -9.17 9.44 8.28
C CYS A 118 -10.05 10.70 8.38
N GLY A 119 -10.20 11.24 9.59
CA GLY A 119 -10.86 12.52 9.84
C GLY A 119 -9.88 13.69 9.78
N GLU A 120 -10.27 14.83 10.36
CA GLU A 120 -9.42 16.04 10.41
C GLU A 120 -8.44 16.06 11.59
N SER A 121 -8.78 15.42 12.71
CA SER A 121 -7.95 15.43 13.94
C SER A 121 -7.52 14.03 14.39
N PHE A 122 -8.23 12.99 13.96
CA PHE A 122 -7.96 11.61 14.32
C PHE A 122 -8.32 10.69 13.17
N ALA A 123 -7.75 9.49 13.21
CA ALA A 123 -8.10 8.38 12.35
C ALA A 123 -8.65 7.22 13.18
N ILE A 124 -9.64 6.52 12.62
CA ILE A 124 -10.07 5.20 13.10
C ILE A 124 -9.25 4.15 12.37
N VAL A 125 -8.73 3.20 13.14
CA VAL A 125 -7.83 2.17 12.65
C VAL A 125 -8.21 0.81 13.21
N ASP A 126 -7.82 -0.23 12.49
CA ASP A 126 -7.84 -1.60 12.96
C ASP A 126 -6.44 -2.00 13.45
N MET A 127 -6.37 -2.45 14.70
CA MET A 127 -5.18 -3.00 15.33
C MET A 127 -5.47 -4.48 15.65
N ASP A 128 -4.97 -5.38 14.80
CA ASP A 128 -5.13 -6.83 14.94
C ASP A 128 -6.59 -7.28 15.14
N GLY A 129 -7.52 -6.73 14.34
CA GLY A 129 -8.94 -7.06 14.38
C GLY A 129 -9.73 -6.32 15.46
N SER A 130 -9.11 -5.40 16.19
CA SER A 130 -9.78 -4.52 17.14
C SER A 130 -9.79 -3.08 16.64
N GLU A 131 -10.97 -2.47 16.60
CA GLU A 131 -11.11 -1.06 16.25
C GLU A 131 -10.52 -0.17 17.36
N SER A 132 -9.76 0.83 16.94
CA SER A 132 -9.11 1.81 17.81
C SER A 132 -8.96 3.14 17.07
N TRP A 133 -8.33 4.12 17.70
CA TRP A 133 -8.06 5.42 17.10
C TRP A 133 -6.60 5.84 17.28
N VAL A 134 -6.11 6.64 16.34
CA VAL A 134 -4.80 7.28 16.40
C VAL A 134 -4.93 8.77 16.11
N THR A 135 -4.09 9.57 16.76
CA THR A 135 -3.93 10.99 16.41
C THR A 135 -3.17 11.11 15.09
N LEU A 136 -3.53 12.10 14.27
CA LEU A 136 -2.84 12.41 13.01
C LEU A 136 -1.48 13.09 13.23
N ASP A 137 -1.22 13.59 14.44
CA ASP A 137 0.10 14.16 14.80
C ASP A 137 1.15 13.07 15.09
N ALA A 138 0.72 11.80 15.20
CA ALA A 138 1.65 10.69 15.37
C ALA A 138 2.44 10.48 14.07
N PRO A 139 3.78 10.29 14.14
CA PRO A 139 4.55 9.92 12.96
C PRO A 139 4.02 8.61 12.36
N MET A 140 3.68 8.64 11.07
CA MET A 140 3.20 7.50 10.30
C MET A 140 4.13 7.27 9.10
N ARG A 141 4.25 6.02 8.65
CA ARG A 141 4.98 5.67 7.44
C ARG A 141 4.45 4.37 6.80
N PRO A 142 4.78 4.12 5.53
CA PRO A 142 4.47 2.83 4.88
C PRO A 142 5.08 1.65 5.62
N ILE A 143 4.51 0.46 5.42
CA ILE A 143 5.07 -0.79 5.95
C ILE A 143 6.46 -1.01 5.35
N ARG A 144 7.43 -1.28 6.23
CA ARG A 144 8.81 -1.54 5.82
C ARG A 144 9.07 -3.04 5.72
N SER A 145 9.97 -3.44 4.82
CA SER A 145 10.45 -4.81 4.76
C SER A 145 11.22 -5.18 6.04
N GLU A 146 11.35 -6.48 6.34
CA GLU A 146 12.15 -6.91 7.49
C GLU A 146 13.63 -6.56 7.32
N GLU A 147 14.13 -6.57 6.08
CA GLU A 147 15.46 -6.09 5.72
C GLU A 147 15.63 -4.61 6.06
N ASP A 148 14.69 -3.74 5.67
CA ASP A 148 14.73 -2.30 5.98
C ASP A 148 14.70 -2.06 7.49
N LYS A 149 13.90 -2.83 8.23
CA LYS A 149 13.87 -2.74 9.71
C LYS A 149 15.20 -3.14 10.32
N LYS A 150 15.86 -4.20 9.82
CA LYS A 150 17.20 -4.61 10.28
C LYS A 150 18.24 -3.54 9.97
N LEU A 151 18.20 -2.97 8.77
CA LEU A 151 19.10 -1.89 8.34
C LEU A 151 18.91 -0.63 9.19
N ASP A 152 17.67 -0.27 9.51
CA ASP A 152 17.36 0.86 10.39
C ASP A 152 17.87 0.61 11.82
N GLN A 153 17.72 -0.60 12.35
CA GLN A 153 18.26 -0.98 13.66
C GLN A 153 19.79 -0.93 13.70
N ILE A 154 20.46 -1.46 12.67
CA ILE A 154 21.90 -1.35 12.49
C ILE A 154 22.31 0.14 12.49
N THR A 155 21.64 0.93 11.65
CA THR A 155 21.95 2.35 11.46
C THR A 155 21.78 3.12 12.76
N GLN A 156 20.68 2.90 13.49
CA GLN A 156 20.45 3.54 14.79
C GLN A 156 21.51 3.13 15.81
N SER A 157 21.88 1.85 15.90
CA SER A 157 22.96 1.42 16.78
C SER A 157 24.30 2.07 16.44
N ILE A 158 24.60 2.26 15.15
CA ILE A 158 25.80 2.98 14.72
C ILE A 158 25.70 4.47 15.09
N LEU A 159 24.57 5.12 14.84
CA LEU A 159 24.36 6.53 15.22
C LEU A 159 24.50 6.75 16.73
N ASP A 160 23.99 5.84 17.55
CA ASP A 160 24.13 5.92 19.01
C ASP A 160 25.60 5.89 19.43
N ILE A 161 26.44 5.07 18.77
CA ILE A 161 27.90 5.07 18.97
C ILE A 161 28.47 6.44 18.59
N LEU A 162 28.11 6.95 17.41
CA LEU A 162 28.67 8.20 16.89
C LEU A 162 28.28 9.40 17.76
N ASN A 163 27.09 9.38 18.37
CA ASN A 163 26.62 10.43 19.28
C ASN A 163 27.43 10.49 20.60
N ASP A 164 28.17 9.45 20.96
CA ASP A 164 29.11 9.49 22.09
C ASP A 164 30.33 10.40 21.80
N TYR A 165 30.51 10.86 20.56
CA TYR A 165 31.65 11.64 20.12
C TYR A 165 31.24 13.07 19.72
N ASP A 166 32.00 14.05 20.20
CA ASP A 166 31.90 15.43 19.73
C ASP A 166 32.67 15.60 18.41
N PHE A 167 31.95 15.56 17.29
CA PHE A 167 32.54 15.72 15.96
C PHE A 167 33.17 17.09 15.73
N GLU A 168 32.80 18.12 16.50
CA GLU A 168 33.48 19.42 16.45
C GLU A 168 34.87 19.37 17.09
N MET A 169 35.20 18.34 17.88
CA MET A 169 36.53 18.12 18.44
C MET A 169 37.30 16.95 17.82
N VAL A 170 36.64 16.13 16.98
CA VAL A 170 37.29 15.06 16.20
C VAL A 170 38.10 15.71 15.07
N HIS A 171 39.36 16.06 15.35
CA HIS A 171 40.22 16.80 14.43
C HIS A 171 41.44 16.02 13.95
N ILE A 172 41.70 14.83 14.50
CA ILE A 172 42.93 14.08 14.25
C ILE A 172 42.60 12.62 13.87
N ARG A 173 43.40 12.04 12.96
CA ARG A 173 43.26 10.63 12.52
C ARG A 173 43.17 9.62 13.67
N SER A 174 43.75 9.93 14.84
CA SER A 174 43.65 9.08 16.04
C SER A 174 42.21 8.93 16.53
N ASP A 175 41.42 10.00 16.48
CA ASP A 175 40.04 10.00 16.97
C ASP A 175 39.11 9.25 16.00
N GLN A 176 39.34 9.42 14.68
CA GLN A 176 38.67 8.63 13.66
C GLN A 176 38.98 7.14 13.77
N LYS A 177 40.24 6.79 14.06
CA LYS A 177 40.64 5.40 14.29
C LYS A 177 39.93 4.83 15.54
N ARG A 178 39.82 5.61 16.62
CA ARG A 178 39.12 5.21 17.84
C ARG A 178 37.65 4.91 17.59
N ILE A 179 36.94 5.78 16.87
CA ILE A 179 35.54 5.56 16.48
C ILE A 179 35.39 4.27 15.67
N ALA A 180 36.24 4.06 14.67
CA ALA A 180 36.21 2.84 13.86
C ALA A 180 36.46 1.58 14.70
N THR A 181 37.38 1.64 15.67
CA THR A 181 37.65 0.53 16.59
C THR A 181 36.43 0.22 17.48
N ASP A 182 35.78 1.21 18.07
CA ASP A 182 34.59 1.01 18.92
C ASP A 182 33.44 0.37 18.13
N ILE A 183 33.21 0.80 16.88
CA ILE A 183 32.22 0.15 16.01
C ILE A 183 32.56 -1.32 15.79
N VAL A 184 33.81 -1.65 15.45
CA VAL A 184 34.24 -3.05 15.23
C VAL A 184 34.13 -3.88 16.50
N GLU A 185 34.48 -3.33 17.67
CA GLU A 185 34.35 -4.00 18.96
C GLU A 185 32.89 -4.29 19.30
N ARG A 186 31.97 -3.34 19.08
CA ARG A 186 30.53 -3.53 19.29
C ARG A 186 29.88 -4.50 18.29
N ILE A 187 30.38 -4.58 17.06
CA ILE A 187 30.00 -5.65 16.12
C ILE A 187 30.46 -7.01 16.65
N THR A 188 31.73 -7.11 17.05
CA THR A 188 32.33 -8.37 17.51
C THR A 188 31.67 -8.88 18.79
N SER A 189 31.25 -7.97 19.68
CA SER A 189 30.55 -8.32 20.93
C SER A 189 29.05 -8.59 20.74
N GLY A 190 28.51 -8.42 19.52
CA GLY A 190 27.10 -8.63 19.22
C GLY A 190 26.17 -7.52 19.75
N MET A 191 26.73 -6.36 20.11
CA MET A 191 25.96 -5.18 20.53
C MET A 191 25.31 -4.46 19.34
N ILE A 192 25.89 -4.56 18.14
CA ILE A 192 25.20 -4.13 16.91
C ILE A 192 24.38 -5.32 16.38
N PRO A 193 23.04 -5.21 16.32
CA PRO A 193 22.20 -6.31 15.89
C PRO A 193 22.42 -6.63 14.40
N HIS A 194 22.13 -7.88 14.02
CA HIS A 194 22.13 -8.38 12.62
C HIS A 194 23.48 -8.40 11.88
N ILE A 195 24.55 -7.84 12.44
CA ILE A 195 25.90 -7.88 11.85
C ILE A 195 26.81 -8.80 12.68
N ARG A 196 27.59 -9.63 12.01
CA ARG A 196 28.67 -10.43 12.60
C ARG A 196 29.89 -10.42 11.68
N ILE A 197 31.08 -10.48 12.27
CA ILE A 197 32.33 -10.71 11.56
C ILE A 197 32.58 -12.21 11.55
N GLU A 198 32.84 -12.78 10.38
CA GLU A 198 33.26 -14.17 10.19
C GLU A 198 34.79 -14.31 10.23
#